data_AF-W7YQC8-F1
#
_entry.id   AF-W7YQC8-F1
#
_cell.length_a   1.000
_cell.length_b   1.000
_cell.length_c   1.000
_cell.angle_alpha   90.00
_cell.angle_beta   90.00
_cell.angle_gamma   90.00
#
_symmetry.space_group_name_H-M   'P 1'
#
loop_
_entity.id
_entity.type
_entity.pdbx_description
1 polymer ?
#
loop_
_entity_poly.entity_id
_entity_poly.type
_entity_poly.pdbx_seq_one_letter_code
_entity_poly.pdbx_strand_id
1 'polypeptide(L)'
;MRFRWKSETSRTACISATVTRVMLRDLEVEVALDKSLPHYAVNPEVVSKLEHKHLLKDSIHQLKTIEESRQSGTSCRRQMRG
;
A
#
# COMPACT_ATOMS: atom_id res chain seq x y z
N MET A 1 3.60 14.39 -4.81
CA MET A 1 2.67 13.37 -5.33
C MET A 1 2.14 13.78 -6.69
N ARG A 2 2.45 13.03 -7.76
CA ARG A 2 1.97 13.33 -9.12
C ARG A 2 0.79 12.43 -9.48
N PHE A 3 -0.41 12.79 -9.03
CA PHE A 3 -1.63 12.09 -9.46
C PHE A 3 -1.91 12.32 -10.95
N ARG A 4 -2.34 11.27 -11.66
CA ARG A 4 -2.84 11.34 -13.04
C ARG A 4 -4.36 11.20 -13.05
N TRP A 5 -5.07 12.16 -13.66
CA TRP A 5 -6.52 12.11 -13.80
C TRP A 5 -6.94 10.92 -14.69
N LYS A 6 -8.04 10.25 -14.32
CA LYS A 6 -8.56 9.09 -15.09
C LYS A 6 -9.19 9.49 -16.43
N SER A 7 -9.83 10.66 -16.47
CA SER A 7 -10.44 11.26 -17.66
C SER A 7 -10.33 12.79 -17.60
N GLU A 8 -10.63 13.45 -18.71
CA GLU A 8 -10.68 14.92 -18.78
C GLU A 8 -11.65 15.52 -17.75
N THR A 9 -12.81 14.89 -17.57
CA THR A 9 -13.85 15.32 -16.62
C THR A 9 -13.55 14.94 -15.17
N SER A 10 -12.58 14.05 -14.92
CA SER A 10 -12.29 13.53 -13.58
C SER A 10 -11.83 14.61 -12.61
N ARG A 11 -11.10 15.64 -13.10
CA ARG A 11 -10.65 16.75 -12.25
C ARG A 11 -11.83 17.53 -11.69
N THR A 12 -12.76 17.94 -12.55
CA THR A 12 -13.95 18.70 -12.15
C THR A 12 -14.86 17.88 -11.24
N ALA A 13 -15.02 16.59 -11.52
CA ALA A 13 -15.78 15.67 -10.67
C ALA A 13 -15.14 15.53 -9.27
N CYS A 14 -13.80 15.44 -9.20
CA CYS A 14 -13.07 15.37 -7.93
C CYS A 14 -13.25 16.63 -7.08
N ILE A 15 -13.15 17.81 -7.72
CA ILE A 15 -13.39 19.09 -7.06
C ILE A 15 -14.83 19.16 -6.52
N SER A 16 -15.81 18.82 -7.36
CA SER A 16 -17.23 18.85 -6.98
C SER A 16 -17.52 17.91 -5.82
N ALA A 17 -16.99 16.68 -5.85
CA ALA A 17 -17.13 15.71 -4.77
C ALA A 17 -16.45 16.19 -3.46
N THR A 18 -15.28 16.82 -3.57
CA THR A 18 -14.57 17.39 -2.41
C THR A 18 -15.37 18.51 -1.78
N VAL A 19 -15.82 19.48 -2.57
CA VAL A 19 -16.66 20.60 -2.10
C VAL A 19 -17.95 20.10 -1.46
N THR A 20 -18.60 19.13 -2.09
CA THR A 20 -19.83 18.52 -1.55
C THR A 20 -19.58 17.88 -0.18
N ARG A 21 -18.45 17.18 -0.01
CA ARG A 21 -18.07 16.57 1.27
C ARG A 21 -17.76 17.61 2.34
N VAL A 22 -17.05 18.68 2.00
CA VAL A 22 -16.77 19.77 2.95
C VAL A 22 -18.08 20.42 3.39
N MET A 23 -18.95 20.79 2.45
CA MET A 23 -20.17 21.55 2.74
C MET A 23 -21.29 20.72 3.40
N LEU A 24 -21.46 19.46 2.99
CA LEU A 24 -22.60 18.63 3.45
C LEU A 24 -22.25 17.61 4.52
N ARG A 25 -20.95 17.30 4.70
CA ARG A 25 -20.48 16.30 5.67
C ARG A 25 -19.55 16.90 6.72
N ASP A 26 -19.37 18.22 6.70
CA ASP A 26 -18.52 18.96 7.64
C ASP A 26 -17.12 18.35 7.79
N LEU A 27 -16.54 17.95 6.64
CA LEU A 27 -15.20 17.39 6.58
C LEU A 27 -14.18 18.50 6.30
N GLU A 28 -13.03 18.43 6.95
CA GLU A 28 -11.87 19.22 6.55
C GLU A 28 -11.52 18.96 5.09
N VAL A 29 -11.05 20.00 4.39
CA VAL A 29 -10.76 19.97 2.95
C VAL A 29 -9.78 18.84 2.61
N GLU A 30 -8.75 18.66 3.44
CA GLU A 30 -7.71 17.64 3.26
C GLU A 30 -8.31 16.22 3.34
N VAL A 31 -9.14 15.96 4.35
CA VAL A 31 -9.84 14.68 4.52
C VAL A 31 -10.82 14.43 3.38
N ALA A 32 -11.54 15.46 2.94
CA ALA A 32 -12.47 15.37 1.81
C ALA A 32 -11.73 15.08 0.49
N LEU A 33 -10.55 15.67 0.31
CA LEU A 33 -9.70 15.48 -0.86
C LEU A 33 -9.10 14.08 -0.88
N ASP A 34 -8.57 13.59 0.25
CA ASP A 34 -8.04 12.22 0.40
C ASP A 34 -9.10 11.16 0.12
N LYS A 35 -10.35 11.41 0.52
CA LYS A 35 -11.47 10.52 0.22
C LYS A 35 -11.94 10.60 -1.24
N SER A 36 -11.67 11.70 -1.95
CA SER A 36 -12.16 11.90 -3.32
C SER A 36 -11.12 11.47 -4.36
N LEU A 37 -9.85 11.84 -4.17
CA LEU A 37 -8.74 11.61 -5.11
C LEU A 37 -8.65 10.17 -5.65
N PRO A 38 -8.72 9.09 -4.85
CA PRO A 38 -8.58 7.72 -5.34
C PRO A 38 -9.67 7.30 -6.36
N HIS A 39 -10.83 7.93 -6.30
CA HIS A 39 -11.93 7.63 -7.22
C HIS A 39 -11.71 8.27 -8.60
N TYR A 40 -11.04 9.42 -8.68
CA TYR A 40 -10.93 10.23 -9.90
C TYR A 40 -9.51 10.31 -10.48
N ALA A 41 -8.49 9.94 -9.70
CA ALA A 41 -7.10 9.97 -10.11
C ALA A 41 -6.38 8.66 -9.75
N VAL A 42 -5.31 8.38 -10.48
CA VAL A 42 -4.39 7.28 -10.24
C VAL A 42 -3.11 7.87 -9.67
N ASN A 43 -2.62 7.31 -8.57
CA ASN A 43 -1.28 7.61 -8.09
C ASN A 43 -0.29 6.63 -8.76
N PRO A 44 0.60 7.08 -9.65
CA PRO A 44 1.58 6.21 -10.31
C PRO A 44 2.63 5.66 -9.35
N GLU A 45 2.79 6.25 -8.16
CA GLU A 45 3.69 5.77 -7.11
C GLU A 45 3.00 4.72 -6.21
N VAL A 46 1.69 4.50 -6.36
CA VAL A 46 1.00 3.41 -5.65
C VAL A 46 1.32 2.11 -6.38
N VAL A 47 2.16 1.30 -5.74
CA VAL A 47 2.45 -0.08 -6.11
C VAL A 47 1.13 -0.79 -6.43
N SER A 48 1.05 -1.43 -7.60
CA SER A 48 -0.18 -2.09 -8.01
C SER A 48 -0.57 -3.15 -6.98
N LYS A 49 -1.88 -3.45 -6.84
CA LYS A 49 -2.34 -4.50 -5.91
C LYS A 49 -1.66 -5.85 -6.15
N LEU A 50 -1.26 -6.12 -7.40
CA LEU A 50 -0.60 -7.34 -7.83
C LEU A 50 0.87 -7.35 -7.40
N GLU A 51 1.59 -6.24 -7.59
CA GLU A 51 2.95 -6.07 -7.07
C GLU A 51 2.98 -6.06 -5.54
N HIS A 52 2.02 -5.42 -4.87
CA HIS A 52 1.92 -5.46 -3.41
C HIS A 52 1.72 -6.89 -2.90
N LYS A 53 0.89 -7.68 -3.59
CA LYS A 53 0.71 -9.11 -3.29
C LYS A 53 1.98 -9.92 -3.54
N HIS A 54 2.76 -9.58 -4.58
CA HIS A 54 4.04 -10.21 -4.87
C HIS A 54 5.07 -9.89 -3.78
N LEU A 55 5.26 -8.61 -3.46
CA LEU A 55 6.14 -8.14 -2.39
C LEU A 55 5.80 -8.78 -1.04
N LEU A 56 4.51 -8.92 -0.72
CA LEU A 56 4.08 -9.57 0.50
C LEU A 56 4.43 -11.07 0.52
N LYS A 57 4.24 -11.76 -0.61
CA LYS A 57 4.66 -13.17 -0.76
C LYS A 57 6.18 -13.33 -0.62
N ASP A 58 6.94 -12.45 -1.26
CA ASP A 58 8.41 -12.49 -1.23
C ASP A 58 8.92 -12.23 0.19
N SER A 59 8.33 -11.25 0.89
CA SER A 59 8.67 -10.96 2.28
C SER A 59 8.37 -12.15 3.20
N ILE A 60 7.21 -12.81 3.02
CA ILE A 60 6.86 -14.02 3.79
C ILE A 60 7.85 -15.15 3.49
N HIS A 61 8.24 -15.33 2.23
CA HIS A 61 9.20 -16.36 1.85
C HIS A 61 10.57 -16.10 2.46
N GLN A 62 11.08 -14.87 2.39
CA GLN A 62 12.34 -14.48 3.01
C GLN A 62 12.33 -14.69 4.53
N LEU A 63 11.23 -14.34 5.21
CA LEU A 63 11.09 -14.58 6.65
C LEU A 63 11.14 -16.07 7.01
N LYS A 64 10.48 -16.93 6.21
CA LYS A 64 10.56 -18.39 6.39
C LYS A 64 11.98 -18.91 6.18
N THR A 65 12.68 -18.46 5.14
CA THR A 65 14.08 -18.85 4.92
C THR A 65 14.97 -18.42 6.08
N ILE A 66 14.76 -17.22 6.63
CA ILE A 66 15.47 -16.75 7.82
C ILE A 66 15.16 -17.65 9.02
N GLU A 67 13.90 -18.01 9.25
CA GLU A 67 13.49 -18.91 10.33
C GLU A 67 14.09 -20.32 10.19
N GLU A 68 14.04 -20.90 9.00
CA GLU A 68 14.61 -22.22 8.67
C GLU A 68 16.13 -22.23 8.81
N SER A 69 16.81 -21.15 8.39
CA SER A 69 18.26 -21.00 8.57
C SER A 69 18.65 -20.91 10.06
N ARG A 70 17.82 -20.25 10.89
CA ARG A 70 18.02 -20.16 12.34
C ARG A 70 17.78 -21.51 13.02
N GLN A 71 16.75 -22.26 12.62
CA GLN A 71 16.47 -23.59 13.16
C GLN A 71 17.56 -24.60 12.75
N SER A 72 18.00 -24.57 11.49
CA SER A 72 19.07 -25.46 10.98
C SER A 72 20.43 -25.19 11.64
N GLY A 73 20.67 -23.96 12.11
CA GLY A 73 21.86 -23.60 12.89
C GLY A 73 21.92 -24.19 14.31
N THR A 74 20.83 -24.77 14.84
CA THR A 74 20.80 -25.33 16.21
C THR A 74 21.19 -26.80 16.31
N SER A 75 21.31 -27.53 15.19
CA SER A 75 21.60 -28.98 15.22
C SER A 75 23.10 -29.35 15.17
N CYS A 76 24.01 -28.40 14.90
CA CYS A 76 25.44 -28.72 14.71
C CYS A 76 26.34 -28.53 15.97
N ARG A 77 25.78 -28.25 17.16
CA ARG A 77 26.59 -27.99 18.38
C ARG A 77 26.52 -29.05 19.48
N ARG A 78 25.82 -30.18 19.29
CA ARG A 78 25.68 -31.22 20.33
C ARG A 78 26.43 -32.53 20.10
N GLN A 79 27.21 -32.67 19.03
CA GLN A 79 27.92 -33.92 18.72
C GLN A 79 29.45 -33.81 18.73
N MET A 80 30.00 -32.75 19.34
CA MET A 80 31.43 -32.65 19.65
C MET A 80 31.65 -32.25 21.12
N ARG A 81 31.21 -33.10 22.04
CA ARG A 81 31.91 -33.34 23.30
C ARG A 81 31.87 -34.85 23.51
N GLY A 82 33.05 -35.46 23.53
CA GLY A 82 33.25 -36.89 23.78
C GLY A 82 33.01 -37.28 25.23
#